data_AF-A0A7X3V0U7-F1
#
_entry.id   AF-A0A7X3V0U7-F1
#
_cell.length_a   1.000
_cell.length_b   1.000
_cell.length_c   1.000
_cell.angle_alpha   90.00
_cell.angle_beta   90.00
_cell.angle_gamma   90.00
#
_symmetry.space_group_name_H-M   'P 1'
#
loop_
_entity.id
_entity.type
_entity.pdbx_description
1 polymer ?
#
loop_
_entity_poly.entity_id
_entity_poly.type
_entity_poly.pdbx_seq_one_letter_code
_entity_poly.pdbx_strand_id
1 'polypeptide(L)'
;MRPLWGDSSLWSIDPDPVVDLTLSGTGPAHEFHRAHSMSQRTDGSLMIADGSSREVRVFSANGEFLGSFGGSGDGPGEFRSLRRIESAGDTLLALGRGRVTVAAHDLTLVRTFEIDPWTIDLHYLGGGWILPEVSRPVLPRDGLAGPVRRPEPLVLLDLEGTRIDSVGEMPGAEVYVLVRDGSYVGTAPHFFGKRSHVAALGRHILLGSSDRMQLEEMDLSGNLVRVLRIPDYPLDLSAAQIASERDFLLDRLTPGNPLRAPFEAAPASETRPAFTQILVDPAGAVWLELHRAQSEEDQSEDWLVLDADGTWLGTVEMPDRFSMSAITREAVLGVWWDELDVEHPQVLRLTRD
;
A
#
# COMPACT_ATOMS: atom_id res chain seq x y z
N MET A 1 25.17 -10.18 -4.23
CA MET A 1 25.11 -9.13 -5.28
C MET A 1 25.26 -7.78 -4.61
N ARG A 2 25.62 -6.70 -5.30
CA ARG A 2 25.68 -5.34 -4.73
C ARG A 2 24.82 -4.40 -5.60
N PRO A 3 24.24 -3.34 -5.01
CA PRO A 3 23.50 -2.34 -5.79
C PRO A 3 24.42 -1.64 -6.78
N LEU A 4 23.87 -1.23 -7.91
CA LEU A 4 24.61 -0.47 -8.93
C LEU A 4 25.16 0.86 -8.38
N TRP A 5 24.39 1.53 -7.52
CA TRP A 5 24.75 2.82 -6.91
C TRP A 5 25.75 2.68 -5.75
N GLY A 6 26.05 1.46 -5.28
CA GLY A 6 26.89 1.26 -4.10
C GLY A 6 26.24 1.78 -2.82
N ASP A 7 26.99 2.53 -2.02
CA ASP A 7 26.56 3.00 -0.69
C ASP A 7 25.81 4.34 -0.72
N SER A 8 25.75 5.01 -1.88
CA SER A 8 25.10 6.32 -2.06
C SER A 8 24.13 6.28 -3.22
N SER A 9 22.90 6.70 -3.00
CA SER A 9 21.89 6.77 -4.07
C SER A 9 22.25 7.81 -5.13
N LEU A 10 22.03 7.47 -6.40
CA LEU A 10 22.02 8.46 -7.49
C LEU A 10 20.66 9.17 -7.62
N TRP A 11 19.63 8.64 -6.97
CA TRP A 11 18.30 9.24 -6.94
C TRP A 11 18.02 9.78 -5.54
N SER A 12 17.41 10.96 -5.46
CA SER A 12 17.12 11.61 -4.19
C SER A 12 15.78 12.34 -4.23
N ILE A 13 15.17 12.47 -3.05
CA ILE A 13 13.96 13.25 -2.87
C ILE A 13 14.36 14.58 -2.23
N ASP A 14 13.98 15.68 -2.89
CA ASP A 14 14.08 17.02 -2.33
C ASP A 14 13.03 17.15 -1.22
N PRO A 15 13.43 17.36 0.06
CA PRO A 15 12.48 17.46 1.15
C PRO A 15 11.65 18.75 1.08
N ASP A 16 12.08 19.75 0.30
CA ASP A 16 11.29 20.97 0.08
C ASP A 16 10.16 20.68 -0.93
N PRO A 17 8.88 20.75 -0.53
CA PRO A 17 7.79 20.40 -1.41
C PRO A 17 7.67 21.38 -2.57
N VAL A 18 7.48 20.85 -3.78
CA VAL A 18 7.09 21.64 -4.95
C VAL A 18 5.67 22.16 -4.77
N VAL A 19 4.81 21.34 -4.16
CA VAL A 19 3.44 21.69 -3.78
C VAL A 19 3.15 21.11 -2.41
N ASP A 20 2.64 21.94 -1.51
CA ASP A 20 1.98 21.51 -0.28
C ASP A 20 0.51 21.92 -0.35
N LEU A 21 -0.39 20.95 -0.35
CA LEU A 21 -1.82 21.20 -0.52
C LEU A 21 -2.45 21.91 0.68
N THR A 22 -1.82 21.90 1.86
CA THR A 22 -2.29 22.68 3.01
C THR A 22 -1.94 24.17 2.87
N LEU A 23 -0.85 24.48 2.16
CA LEU A 23 -0.32 25.83 2.00
C LEU A 23 -0.69 26.48 0.65
N SER A 24 -1.18 25.69 -0.32
CA SER A 24 -1.54 26.16 -1.67
C SER A 24 -2.87 26.92 -1.72
N GLY A 25 -3.62 26.99 -0.63
CA GLY A 25 -4.89 27.71 -0.57
C GLY A 25 -5.42 27.84 0.86
N THR A 26 -6.73 28.11 0.98
CA THR A 26 -7.37 28.35 2.28
C THR A 26 -8.77 27.74 2.34
N GLY A 27 -9.25 27.49 3.56
CA GLY A 27 -10.60 26.98 3.80
C GLY A 27 -10.68 25.45 3.76
N PRO A 28 -11.90 24.90 3.91
CA PRO A 28 -12.10 23.47 4.19
C PRO A 28 -11.54 22.51 3.13
N ALA A 29 -11.40 22.97 1.89
CA ALA A 29 -10.80 22.17 0.82
C ALA A 29 -9.32 21.82 1.10
N HIS A 30 -8.60 22.67 1.82
CA HIS A 30 -7.17 22.55 2.15
C HIS A 30 -6.93 22.02 3.57
N GLU A 31 -7.99 21.62 4.28
CA GLU A 31 -7.91 20.99 5.60
C GLU A 31 -8.04 19.47 5.45
N PHE A 32 -7.02 18.72 5.84
CA PHE A 32 -6.96 17.28 5.66
C PHE A 32 -6.97 16.53 6.98
N HIS A 33 -7.73 15.43 7.00
CA HIS A 33 -7.81 14.54 8.14
C HIS A 33 -7.91 13.09 7.67
N ARG A 34 -6.93 12.26 8.01
CA ARG A 34 -6.74 10.89 7.49
C ARG A 34 -6.56 10.89 5.98
N ALA A 35 -5.66 11.71 5.46
CA ALA A 35 -5.18 11.66 4.10
C ALA A 35 -4.57 10.28 3.82
N HIS A 36 -5.31 9.42 3.12
CA HIS A 36 -4.95 8.01 2.97
C HIS A 36 -4.03 7.73 1.79
N SER A 37 -4.28 8.39 0.65
CA SER A 37 -3.50 8.16 -0.58
C SER A 37 -3.62 9.34 -1.52
N MET A 38 -2.50 9.66 -2.17
CA MET A 38 -2.43 10.60 -3.28
C MET A 38 -2.19 9.85 -4.60
N SER A 39 -2.64 10.45 -5.70
CA SER A 39 -2.35 9.99 -7.05
C SER A 39 -2.38 11.17 -8.01
N GLN A 40 -1.69 11.04 -9.15
CA GLN A 40 -1.67 12.04 -10.21
C GLN A 40 -2.45 11.55 -11.42
N ARG A 41 -3.24 12.44 -12.01
CA ARG A 41 -3.97 12.18 -13.25
C ARG A 41 -3.10 12.46 -14.46
N THR A 42 -3.53 11.97 -15.61
CA THR A 42 -2.81 12.15 -16.89
C THR A 42 -2.65 13.61 -17.31
N ASP A 43 -3.52 14.52 -16.85
CA ASP A 43 -3.42 15.97 -17.06
C ASP A 43 -2.54 16.68 -16.01
N GLY A 44 -1.94 15.94 -15.08
CA GLY A 44 -1.11 16.45 -14.00
C GLY A 44 -1.88 16.87 -12.74
N SER A 45 -3.21 16.85 -12.75
CA SER A 45 -4.01 17.19 -11.56
C SER A 45 -3.83 16.15 -10.46
N LEU A 46 -3.83 16.63 -9.22
CA LEU A 46 -3.54 15.87 -8.00
C LEU A 46 -4.85 15.42 -7.37
N MET A 47 -4.92 14.16 -6.98
CA MET A 47 -6.05 13.61 -6.24
C MET A 47 -5.60 13.20 -4.85
N ILE A 48 -6.48 13.40 -3.86
CA ILE A 48 -6.27 12.95 -2.48
C ILE A 48 -7.56 12.36 -1.93
N ALA A 49 -7.41 11.22 -1.26
CA ALA A 49 -8.48 10.59 -0.48
C ALA A 49 -8.44 11.11 0.97
N ASP A 50 -9.40 11.96 1.33
CA ASP A 50 -9.57 12.41 2.72
C ASP A 50 -10.49 11.43 3.46
N GLY A 51 -9.94 10.67 4.40
CA GLY A 51 -10.66 9.60 5.11
C GLY A 51 -11.69 10.09 6.12
N SER A 52 -11.55 11.31 6.64
CA SER A 52 -12.47 11.87 7.65
C SER A 52 -13.75 12.39 7.00
N SER A 53 -13.61 13.28 6.01
CA SER A 53 -14.72 13.79 5.20
C SER A 53 -15.24 12.74 4.21
N ARG A 54 -14.41 11.75 3.89
CA ARG A 54 -14.67 10.67 2.92
C ARG A 54 -14.93 11.22 1.53
N GLU A 55 -14.13 12.21 1.17
CA GLU A 55 -14.15 12.87 -0.11
C GLU A 55 -12.88 12.54 -0.89
N VAL A 56 -13.06 12.36 -2.19
CA VAL A 56 -11.95 12.49 -3.14
C VAL A 56 -11.90 13.95 -3.54
N ARG A 57 -10.80 14.62 -3.22
CA ARG A 57 -10.55 16.01 -3.59
C ARG A 57 -9.53 16.06 -4.73
N VAL A 58 -9.78 16.96 -5.67
CA VAL A 58 -8.94 17.13 -6.86
C VAL A 58 -8.41 18.55 -6.90
N PHE A 59 -7.11 18.67 -7.13
CA PHE A 59 -6.38 19.92 -7.21
C PHE A 59 -5.63 20.02 -8.53
N SER A 60 -5.35 21.24 -8.99
CA SER A 60 -4.44 21.46 -10.11
C SER A 60 -3.03 21.02 -9.72
N ALA A 61 -2.14 20.91 -10.72
CA ALA A 61 -0.72 20.63 -10.48
C ALA A 61 -0.02 21.70 -9.61
N ASN A 62 -0.62 22.88 -9.43
CA ASN A 62 -0.13 23.95 -8.56
C ASN A 62 -0.86 24.01 -7.20
N GLY A 63 -1.75 23.05 -6.92
CA GLY A 63 -2.48 22.95 -5.68
C GLY A 63 -3.76 23.79 -5.59
N GLU A 64 -4.30 24.30 -6.71
CA GLU A 64 -5.60 24.99 -6.70
C GLU A 64 -6.74 23.97 -6.63
N PHE A 65 -7.71 24.15 -5.73
CA PHE A 65 -8.84 23.22 -5.62
C PHE A 65 -9.73 23.27 -6.89
N LEU A 66 -9.92 22.12 -7.53
CA LEU A 66 -10.73 21.98 -8.75
C LEU A 66 -12.13 21.42 -8.46
N GLY A 67 -12.28 20.67 -7.37
CA GLY A 67 -13.54 20.10 -6.96
C GLY A 67 -13.37 18.84 -6.12
N SER A 68 -14.49 18.31 -5.64
CA SER A 68 -14.53 17.06 -4.90
C SER A 68 -15.81 16.30 -5.19
N PHE A 69 -15.77 15.01 -4.89
CA PHE A 69 -16.96 14.16 -4.79
C PHE A 69 -16.79 13.21 -3.60
N GLY A 70 -17.89 12.70 -3.06
CA GLY A 70 -17.86 11.84 -1.90
C GLY A 70 -18.76 12.34 -0.78
N GLY A 71 -18.41 11.92 0.42
CA GLY A 71 -19.14 12.23 1.65
C GLY A 71 -19.51 10.98 2.43
N SER A 72 -19.83 11.16 3.71
CA SER A 72 -20.25 10.07 4.58
C SER A 72 -21.63 9.54 4.21
N GLY A 73 -21.73 8.24 3.91
CA GLY A 73 -23.00 7.57 3.75
C GLY A 73 -22.95 6.31 2.90
N ASP A 74 -24.13 5.90 2.43
CA ASP A 74 -24.37 4.65 1.72
C ASP A 74 -24.93 4.84 0.32
N GLY A 75 -25.38 6.05 -0.01
CA GLY A 75 -25.94 6.41 -1.30
C GLY A 75 -24.91 6.41 -2.44
N PRO A 76 -25.38 6.63 -3.68
CA PRO A 76 -24.50 6.73 -4.84
C PRO A 76 -23.45 7.82 -4.64
N GLY A 77 -22.17 7.45 -4.74
CA GLY A 77 -21.05 8.37 -4.53
C GLY A 77 -20.64 8.62 -3.08
N GLU A 78 -21.41 8.19 -2.08
CA GLU A 78 -21.02 8.32 -0.67
C GLU A 78 -20.09 7.19 -0.24
N PHE A 79 -19.49 7.26 0.95
CA PHE A 79 -18.60 6.23 1.49
C PHE A 79 -18.79 6.02 3.01
N ARG A 80 -18.80 4.75 3.43
CA ARG A 80 -18.62 4.39 4.85
C ARG A 80 -17.17 4.54 5.31
N SER A 81 -16.26 4.26 4.39
CA SER A 81 -14.82 4.48 4.52
C SER A 81 -14.29 4.69 3.11
N LEU A 82 -13.49 5.73 2.91
CA LEU A 82 -12.71 5.92 1.69
C LEU A 82 -11.28 5.45 1.99
N ARG A 83 -10.76 4.50 1.21
CA ARG A 83 -9.47 3.84 1.50
C ARG A 83 -8.39 4.20 0.51
N ARG A 84 -8.66 3.97 -0.77
CA ARG A 84 -7.69 4.14 -1.86
C ARG A 84 -8.32 4.90 -3.01
N ILE A 85 -7.51 5.68 -3.71
CA ILE A 85 -7.82 6.22 -5.03
C ILE A 85 -6.81 5.74 -6.06
N GLU A 86 -7.28 5.58 -7.29
CA GLU A 86 -6.48 5.14 -8.43
C GLU A 86 -6.91 5.91 -9.69
N SER A 87 -5.94 6.32 -10.51
CA SER A 87 -6.20 6.90 -11.82
C SER A 87 -6.31 5.79 -12.87
N ALA A 88 -7.41 5.77 -13.61
CA ALA A 88 -7.68 4.78 -14.65
C ALA A 88 -7.94 5.47 -16.00
N GLY A 89 -6.86 5.93 -16.64
CA GLY A 89 -6.96 6.75 -17.85
C GLY A 89 -7.73 8.05 -17.58
N ASP A 90 -8.83 8.28 -18.28
CA ASP A 90 -9.68 9.46 -18.11
C ASP A 90 -10.73 9.31 -16.99
N THR A 91 -10.63 8.24 -16.19
CA THR A 91 -11.55 7.94 -15.09
C THR A 91 -10.82 7.83 -13.76
N LEU A 92 -11.56 8.05 -12.68
CA LEU A 92 -11.08 8.02 -11.31
C LEU A 92 -11.78 6.86 -10.59
N LEU A 93 -11.01 6.05 -9.89
CA LEU A 93 -11.53 4.96 -9.07
C LEU A 93 -11.35 5.33 -7.60
N ALA A 94 -12.43 5.24 -6.84
CA ALA A 94 -12.43 5.44 -5.40
C ALA A 94 -12.87 4.16 -4.70
N LEU A 95 -11.96 3.55 -3.94
CA LEU A 95 -12.18 2.32 -3.19
C LEU A 95 -12.76 2.66 -1.82
N GLY A 96 -13.99 2.21 -1.59
CA GLY A 96 -14.59 2.10 -0.28
C GLY A 96 -14.49 0.69 0.30
N ARG A 97 -15.24 0.41 1.37
CA ARG A 97 -15.31 -0.95 1.94
C ARG A 97 -16.19 -1.85 1.06
N GLY A 98 -15.56 -2.69 0.24
CA GLY A 98 -16.23 -3.64 -0.66
C GLY A 98 -16.89 -3.01 -1.87
N ARG A 99 -16.51 -1.78 -2.21
CA ARG A 99 -17.20 -0.97 -3.22
C ARG A 99 -16.23 -0.09 -3.96
N VAL A 100 -16.38 0.01 -5.28
CA VAL A 100 -15.63 0.93 -6.13
C VAL A 100 -16.61 1.93 -6.74
N THR A 101 -16.32 3.22 -6.58
CA THR A 101 -17.00 4.31 -7.29
C THR A 101 -16.13 4.76 -8.45
N VAL A 102 -16.72 4.80 -9.65
CA VAL A 102 -16.07 5.29 -10.87
C VAL A 102 -16.59 6.70 -11.15
N ALA A 103 -15.68 7.67 -11.22
CA ALA A 103 -15.99 9.04 -11.60
C ALA A 103 -15.30 9.39 -12.93
N ALA A 104 -15.95 10.23 -13.73
CA ALA A 104 -15.39 10.79 -14.95
C ALA A 104 -14.38 11.89 -14.62
N HIS A 105 -13.67 12.38 -15.64
CA HIS A 105 -12.64 13.38 -15.46
C HIS A 105 -13.18 14.72 -14.88
N ASP A 106 -14.43 15.04 -15.15
CA ASP A 106 -15.12 16.23 -14.63
C ASP A 106 -15.77 16.01 -13.25
N LEU A 107 -15.39 14.92 -12.56
CA LEU A 107 -15.91 14.49 -11.27
C LEU A 107 -17.37 14.01 -11.29
N THR A 108 -17.98 13.88 -12.49
CA THR A 108 -19.31 13.27 -12.61
C THR A 108 -19.24 11.81 -12.20
N LEU A 109 -20.07 11.41 -11.24
CA LEU A 109 -20.19 10.01 -10.83
C LEU A 109 -20.82 9.20 -11.98
N VAL A 110 -20.06 8.22 -12.47
CA VAL A 110 -20.51 7.37 -13.59
C VAL A 110 -21.27 6.18 -13.04
N ARG A 111 -20.69 5.47 -12.06
CA ARG A 111 -21.27 4.27 -11.47
C ARG A 111 -20.58 3.86 -10.18
N THR A 112 -21.20 2.90 -9.52
CA THR A 112 -20.65 2.22 -8.36
C THR A 112 -20.94 0.72 -8.48
N PHE A 113 -19.96 -0.12 -8.15
CA PHE A 113 -20.13 -1.58 -8.12
C PHE A 113 -19.47 -2.19 -6.88
N GLU A 114 -19.98 -3.35 -6.48
CA GLU A 114 -19.49 -4.09 -5.32
C GLU A 114 -18.34 -5.02 -5.72
N ILE A 115 -17.36 -5.16 -4.84
CA ILE A 115 -16.24 -6.08 -4.94
C ILE A 115 -16.05 -6.80 -3.60
N ASP A 116 -15.01 -7.62 -3.46
CA ASP A 116 -14.75 -8.29 -2.18
C ASP A 116 -14.59 -7.26 -1.03
N PRO A 117 -15.34 -7.40 0.08
CA PRO A 117 -15.30 -6.46 1.21
C PRO A 117 -13.96 -6.40 1.94
N TRP A 118 -13.07 -7.35 1.69
CA TRP A 118 -11.70 -7.43 2.21
C TRP A 118 -10.66 -6.94 1.22
N THR A 119 -11.09 -6.28 0.14
CA THR A 119 -10.19 -5.54 -0.73
C THR A 119 -9.51 -4.42 0.07
N ILE A 120 -8.19 -4.42 0.03
CA ILE A 120 -7.33 -3.46 0.73
C ILE A 120 -6.66 -2.49 -0.23
N ASP A 121 -6.45 -2.89 -1.49
CA ASP A 121 -5.85 -2.06 -2.53
C ASP A 121 -6.48 -2.36 -3.90
N LEU A 122 -6.25 -1.48 -4.88
CA LEU A 122 -6.83 -1.57 -6.22
C LEU A 122 -5.85 -1.08 -7.27
N HIS A 123 -5.57 -1.92 -8.28
CA HIS A 123 -4.57 -1.65 -9.30
C HIS A 123 -5.21 -1.58 -10.70
N TYR A 124 -4.99 -0.50 -11.44
CA TYR A 124 -5.46 -0.40 -12.82
C TYR A 124 -4.44 -0.98 -13.82
N LEU A 125 -4.87 -1.91 -14.67
CA LEU A 125 -4.02 -2.65 -15.62
C LEU A 125 -4.18 -2.17 -17.08
N GLY A 126 -4.84 -1.03 -17.28
CA GLY A 126 -5.19 -0.56 -18.62
C GLY A 126 -6.34 -1.33 -19.27
N GLY A 127 -6.91 -0.77 -20.34
CA GLY A 127 -7.98 -1.42 -21.11
C GLY A 127 -9.27 -1.67 -20.31
N GLY A 128 -9.52 -0.88 -19.26
CA GLY A 128 -10.69 -1.03 -18.40
C GLY A 128 -10.61 -2.19 -17.41
N TRP A 129 -9.41 -2.75 -17.15
CA TRP A 129 -9.24 -3.89 -16.25
C TRP A 129 -8.61 -3.45 -14.95
N ILE A 130 -9.10 -4.01 -13.84
CA ILE A 130 -8.59 -3.77 -12.49
C ILE A 130 -8.25 -5.08 -11.80
N LEU A 131 -7.31 -5.02 -10.89
CA LEU A 131 -6.93 -6.11 -10.00
C LEU A 131 -7.09 -5.65 -8.55
N PRO A 132 -8.12 -6.13 -7.83
CA PRO A 132 -8.25 -5.91 -6.40
C PRO A 132 -7.22 -6.74 -5.61
N GLU A 133 -6.53 -6.11 -4.66
CA GLU A 133 -5.71 -6.81 -3.68
C GLU A 133 -6.56 -7.15 -2.45
N VAL A 134 -6.68 -8.43 -2.11
CA VAL A 134 -7.58 -8.91 -1.04
C VAL A 134 -6.80 -9.48 0.13
N SER A 135 -7.25 -9.20 1.35
CA SER A 135 -6.70 -9.78 2.57
C SER A 135 -7.82 -10.22 3.51
N ARG A 136 -8.23 -11.48 3.42
CA ARG A 136 -9.37 -12.00 4.20
C ARG A 136 -8.93 -12.39 5.62
N PRO A 137 -9.81 -12.20 6.62
CA PRO A 137 -9.55 -12.71 7.96
C PRO A 137 -9.56 -14.25 7.96
N VAL A 138 -8.72 -14.85 8.80
CA VAL A 138 -8.75 -16.30 9.03
C VAL A 138 -9.96 -16.66 9.89
N LEU A 139 -10.82 -17.54 9.36
CA LEU A 139 -12.07 -17.94 10.01
C LEU A 139 -11.90 -19.22 10.86
N PRO A 140 -12.81 -19.48 11.82
CA PRO A 140 -12.68 -20.52 12.85
C PRO A 140 -12.58 -21.98 12.38
N ARG A 141 -12.70 -22.25 11.07
CA ARG A 141 -12.78 -23.62 10.52
C ARG A 141 -11.45 -24.36 10.53
N ASP A 142 -10.32 -23.66 10.70
CA ASP A 142 -9.00 -24.28 10.48
C ASP A 142 -8.44 -25.03 11.69
N GLY A 143 -9.07 -24.94 12.88
CA GLY A 143 -8.88 -25.86 14.02
C GLY A 143 -7.47 -26.08 14.60
N LEU A 144 -6.44 -25.51 13.99
CA LEU A 144 -5.03 -25.66 14.36
C LEU A 144 -4.53 -24.34 14.93
N ALA A 145 -3.97 -24.39 16.13
CA ALA A 145 -3.19 -23.29 16.68
C ALA A 145 -1.88 -23.18 15.89
N GLY A 146 -1.43 -21.96 15.62
CA GLY A 146 -0.18 -21.72 14.90
C GLY A 146 -0.28 -20.66 13.80
N PRO A 147 0.83 -20.43 13.07
CA PRO A 147 0.83 -19.55 11.92
C PRO A 147 -0.05 -20.14 10.81
N VAL A 148 -0.94 -19.33 10.27
CA VAL A 148 -1.79 -19.67 9.13
C VAL A 148 -1.59 -18.62 8.04
N ARG A 149 -1.43 -19.09 6.81
CA ARG A 149 -1.30 -18.27 5.62
C ARG A 149 -2.16 -18.86 4.51
N ARG A 150 -3.34 -18.28 4.28
CA ARG A 150 -4.29 -18.79 3.29
C ARG A 150 -3.97 -18.23 1.90
N PRO A 151 -4.05 -19.03 0.83
CA PRO A 151 -4.00 -18.50 -0.53
C PRO A 151 -5.14 -17.50 -0.78
N GLU A 152 -4.82 -16.41 -1.47
CA GLU A 152 -5.76 -15.38 -1.91
C GLU A 152 -5.80 -15.38 -3.44
N PRO A 153 -6.98 -15.45 -4.07
CA PRO A 153 -7.10 -15.46 -5.51
C PRO A 153 -6.80 -14.09 -6.11
N LEU A 154 -6.09 -14.09 -7.24
CA LEU A 154 -5.91 -12.93 -8.10
C LEU A 154 -7.00 -12.97 -9.17
N VAL A 155 -7.92 -12.00 -9.11
CA VAL A 155 -9.11 -11.95 -9.96
C VAL A 155 -9.14 -10.62 -10.71
N LEU A 156 -9.20 -10.70 -12.04
CA LEU A 156 -9.35 -9.54 -12.90
C LEU A 156 -10.82 -9.17 -13.01
N LEU A 157 -11.14 -7.89 -12.83
CA LEU A 157 -12.48 -7.34 -13.03
C LEU A 157 -12.46 -6.25 -14.11
N ASP A 158 -13.57 -6.03 -14.78
CA ASP A 158 -13.80 -4.82 -15.57
C ASP A 158 -14.27 -3.66 -14.68
N LEU A 159 -14.47 -2.48 -15.28
CA LEU A 159 -14.99 -1.29 -14.60
C LEU A 159 -16.52 -1.34 -14.36
N GLU A 160 -17.14 -2.49 -14.62
CA GLU A 160 -18.52 -2.82 -14.24
C GLU A 160 -18.56 -3.75 -13.02
N GLY A 161 -17.41 -4.20 -12.52
CA GLY A 161 -17.30 -5.18 -11.44
C GLY A 161 -17.52 -6.62 -11.89
N THR A 162 -17.58 -6.86 -13.19
CA THR A 162 -17.71 -8.20 -13.76
C THR A 162 -16.36 -8.88 -13.74
N ARG A 163 -16.33 -10.12 -13.26
CA ARG A 163 -15.13 -10.96 -13.34
C ARG A 163 -14.79 -11.26 -14.79
N ILE A 164 -13.58 -10.89 -15.18
CA ILE A 164 -12.98 -11.21 -16.48
C ILE A 164 -12.32 -12.58 -16.42
N ASP A 165 -11.38 -12.77 -15.50
CA ASP A 165 -10.63 -14.02 -15.35
C ASP A 165 -10.04 -14.18 -13.92
N SER A 166 -9.43 -15.33 -13.64
CA SER A 166 -8.51 -15.51 -12.52
C SER A 166 -7.12 -15.85 -13.05
N VAL A 167 -6.12 -15.11 -12.58
CA VAL A 167 -4.74 -15.16 -13.07
C VAL A 167 -3.80 -15.90 -12.12
N GLY A 168 -4.36 -16.56 -11.10
CA GLY A 168 -3.61 -17.34 -10.12
C GLY A 168 -4.05 -17.06 -8.69
N GLU A 169 -3.19 -17.47 -7.76
CA GLU A 169 -3.34 -17.23 -6.32
C GLU A 169 -2.00 -16.74 -5.77
N MET A 170 -2.05 -16.02 -4.67
CA MET A 170 -0.88 -15.60 -3.90
C MET A 170 -1.00 -16.03 -2.44
N PRO A 171 0.10 -16.28 -1.72
CA PRO A 171 0.03 -16.45 -0.28
C PRO A 171 -0.56 -15.20 0.39
N GLY A 172 -1.60 -15.34 1.21
CA GLY A 172 -2.20 -14.22 1.94
C GLY A 172 -1.32 -13.69 3.08
N ALA A 173 -1.92 -12.92 3.98
CA ALA A 173 -1.24 -12.47 5.19
C ALA A 173 -1.05 -13.63 6.18
N GLU A 174 0.13 -13.73 6.77
CA GLU A 174 0.38 -14.60 7.90
C GLU A 174 -0.29 -14.05 9.16
N VAL A 175 -1.07 -14.89 9.80
CA VAL A 175 -1.67 -14.59 11.10
C VAL A 175 -1.44 -15.75 12.05
N TYR A 176 -1.40 -15.46 13.35
CA TYR A 176 -1.26 -16.50 14.36
C TYR A 176 -2.63 -16.88 14.93
N VAL A 177 -3.10 -18.10 14.70
CA VAL A 177 -4.40 -18.57 15.18
C VAL A 177 -4.29 -19.02 16.63
N LEU A 178 -5.18 -18.48 17.46
CA LEU A 178 -5.28 -18.77 18.88
C LEU A 178 -6.41 -19.77 19.13
N VAL A 179 -6.07 -20.88 19.79
CA VAL A 179 -7.03 -21.92 20.20
C VAL A 179 -6.92 -22.11 21.71
N ARG A 180 -8.05 -22.19 22.39
CA ARG A 180 -8.15 -22.50 23.82
C ARG A 180 -9.16 -23.63 24.02
N ASP A 181 -8.78 -24.67 24.76
CA ASP A 181 -9.63 -25.84 25.03
C ASP A 181 -10.23 -26.47 23.75
N GLY A 182 -9.43 -26.50 22.67
CA GLY A 182 -9.85 -27.01 21.35
C GLY A 182 -10.77 -26.09 20.56
N SER A 183 -11.08 -24.89 21.06
CA SER A 183 -11.93 -23.90 20.39
C SER A 183 -11.14 -22.69 19.91
N TYR A 184 -11.43 -22.22 18.70
CA TYR A 184 -10.91 -20.95 18.19
C TYR A 184 -11.33 -19.81 19.12
N VAL A 185 -10.36 -19.00 19.55
CA VAL A 185 -10.62 -17.81 20.39
C VAL A 185 -10.17 -16.50 19.75
N GLY A 186 -9.44 -16.54 18.63
CA GLY A 186 -9.03 -15.35 17.91
C GLY A 186 -7.81 -15.55 17.04
N THR A 187 -7.31 -14.45 16.49
CA THR A 187 -5.99 -14.34 15.87
C THR A 187 -5.15 -13.32 16.62
N ALA A 188 -3.86 -13.56 16.75
CA ALA A 188 -2.87 -12.57 17.13
C ALA A 188 -2.04 -12.17 15.88
N PRO A 189 -1.43 -10.97 15.88
CA PRO A 189 -0.38 -10.65 14.94
C PRO A 189 0.70 -11.72 15.00
N HIS A 190 1.14 -12.19 13.82
CA HIS A 190 2.40 -12.91 13.72
C HIS A 190 3.49 -11.83 13.63
N PHE A 191 4.34 -11.70 14.66
CA PHE A 191 5.41 -10.69 14.63
C PHE A 191 6.30 -10.94 13.42
N PHE A 192 6.55 -9.90 12.63
CA PHE A 192 7.26 -10.02 11.35
C PHE A 192 6.60 -10.99 10.36
N GLY A 193 5.28 -11.15 10.46
CA GLY A 193 4.48 -12.00 9.59
C GLY A 193 4.54 -11.53 8.13
N LYS A 194 4.54 -12.50 7.22
CA LYS A 194 4.66 -12.25 5.78
C LYS A 194 3.32 -11.91 5.15
N ARG A 195 3.38 -11.17 4.04
CA ARG A 195 2.22 -10.84 3.20
C ARG A 195 2.63 -10.82 1.74
N SER A 196 1.70 -11.09 0.85
CA SER A 196 1.91 -10.80 -0.57
C SER A 196 1.35 -9.45 -0.94
N HIS A 197 2.00 -8.81 -1.90
CA HIS A 197 1.64 -7.53 -2.47
C HIS A 197 1.61 -7.65 -3.99
N VAL A 198 0.78 -6.86 -4.64
CA VAL A 198 0.75 -6.76 -6.10
C VAL A 198 0.93 -5.32 -6.57
N ALA A 199 1.41 -5.16 -7.81
CA ALA A 199 1.41 -3.87 -8.50
C ALA A 199 1.15 -4.08 -9.99
N ALA A 200 0.60 -3.05 -10.65
CA ALA A 200 0.46 -3.01 -12.10
C ALA A 200 1.76 -2.54 -12.77
N LEU A 201 2.23 -3.29 -13.76
CA LEU A 201 3.30 -2.89 -14.68
C LEU A 201 2.74 -2.90 -16.10
N GLY A 202 2.10 -1.79 -16.50
CA GLY A 202 1.36 -1.73 -17.76
C GLY A 202 0.24 -2.77 -17.81
N ARG A 203 0.33 -3.73 -18.75
CA ARG A 203 -0.60 -4.87 -18.84
C ARG A 203 -0.07 -6.13 -18.15
N HIS A 204 0.94 -6.04 -17.30
CA HIS A 204 1.46 -7.17 -16.51
C HIS A 204 1.20 -6.93 -15.01
N ILE A 205 1.31 -8.00 -14.24
CA ILE A 205 1.14 -8.00 -12.78
C ILE A 205 2.49 -8.33 -12.16
N LEU A 206 2.98 -7.48 -11.27
CA LEU A 206 4.07 -7.84 -10.36
C LEU A 206 3.46 -8.42 -9.09
N LEU A 207 3.89 -9.63 -8.73
CA LEU A 207 3.48 -10.33 -7.52
C LEU A 207 4.70 -10.59 -6.65
N GLY A 208 4.67 -10.16 -5.39
CA GLY A 208 5.74 -10.39 -4.44
C GLY A 208 5.22 -10.94 -3.13
N SER A 209 5.72 -12.10 -2.70
CA SER A 209 5.50 -12.65 -1.36
C SER A 209 6.68 -12.21 -0.49
N SER A 210 6.43 -11.40 0.55
CA SER A 210 7.46 -10.71 1.33
C SER A 210 8.38 -11.63 2.17
N ASP A 211 8.40 -12.92 1.89
CA ASP A 211 9.34 -13.90 2.45
C ASP A 211 10.79 -13.67 2.02
N ARG A 212 10.98 -13.03 0.86
CA ARG A 212 12.28 -12.83 0.22
C ARG A 212 12.23 -11.65 -0.73
N MET A 213 13.41 -11.14 -1.10
CA MET A 213 13.55 -10.07 -2.10
C MET A 213 13.36 -10.62 -3.52
N GLN A 214 12.12 -10.96 -3.87
CA GLN A 214 11.73 -11.54 -5.16
C GLN A 214 10.32 -11.10 -5.57
N LEU A 215 10.16 -10.74 -6.84
CA LEU A 215 8.89 -10.49 -7.51
C LEU A 215 8.76 -11.39 -8.75
N GLU A 216 7.55 -11.82 -9.02
CA GLU A 216 7.15 -12.57 -10.21
C GLU A 216 6.34 -11.63 -11.11
N GLU A 217 6.80 -11.43 -12.34
CA GLU A 217 6.05 -10.70 -13.35
C GLU A 217 5.21 -11.69 -14.14
N MET A 218 3.90 -11.48 -14.17
CA MET A 218 2.94 -12.33 -14.86
C MET A 218 2.16 -11.55 -15.92
N ASP A 219 1.80 -12.22 -17.01
CA ASP A 219 0.82 -11.70 -17.96
C ASP A 219 -0.62 -11.81 -17.40
N LEU A 220 -1.58 -11.22 -18.09
CA LEU A 220 -2.99 -11.24 -17.67
C LEU A 220 -3.70 -12.58 -17.91
N SER A 221 -2.97 -13.59 -18.41
CA SER A 221 -3.43 -14.98 -18.49
C SER A 221 -2.86 -15.81 -17.34
N GLY A 222 -2.08 -15.21 -16.43
CA GLY A 222 -1.43 -15.88 -15.31
C GLY A 222 -0.15 -16.62 -15.66
N ASN A 223 0.43 -16.39 -16.86
CA ASN A 223 1.71 -16.99 -17.20
C ASN A 223 2.85 -16.14 -16.64
N LEU A 224 3.84 -16.81 -16.04
CA LEU A 224 5.07 -16.16 -15.60
C LEU A 224 5.87 -15.66 -16.82
N VAL A 225 6.16 -14.36 -16.83
CA VAL A 225 7.00 -13.68 -17.83
C VAL A 225 8.46 -13.71 -17.39
N ARG A 226 8.73 -13.26 -16.15
CA ARG A 226 10.08 -13.26 -15.56
C ARG A 226 10.05 -13.17 -14.04
N VAL A 227 11.20 -13.36 -13.41
CA VAL A 227 11.41 -13.20 -11.97
C VAL A 227 12.46 -12.13 -11.72
N LEU A 228 12.08 -11.09 -10.97
CA LEU A 228 12.99 -10.07 -10.45
C LEU A 228 13.45 -10.51 -9.06
N ARG A 229 14.74 -10.66 -8.80
CA ARG A 229 15.21 -11.15 -7.49
C ARG A 229 16.58 -10.61 -7.11
N ILE A 230 16.74 -10.34 -5.82
CA ILE A 230 18.05 -10.10 -5.20
C ILE A 230 18.34 -11.30 -4.30
N PRO A 231 19.18 -12.26 -4.76
CA PRO A 231 19.47 -13.44 -3.97
C PRO A 231 20.24 -13.06 -2.70
N ASP A 232 19.96 -13.80 -1.62
CA ASP A 232 20.63 -13.66 -0.32
C ASP A 232 20.54 -12.26 0.30
N TYR A 233 19.46 -11.51 -0.02
CA TYR A 233 19.19 -10.24 0.65
C TYR A 233 19.02 -10.49 2.16
N PRO A 234 19.69 -9.73 3.04
CA PRO A 234 19.73 -10.01 4.47
C PRO A 234 18.38 -9.70 5.13
N LEU A 235 17.68 -10.73 5.59
CA LEU A 235 16.39 -10.63 6.28
C LEU A 235 16.39 -11.22 7.69
N ASP A 236 17.52 -11.76 8.14
CA ASP A 236 17.63 -12.39 9.47
C ASP A 236 17.37 -11.38 10.58
N LEU A 237 16.57 -11.78 11.56
CA LEU A 237 16.28 -10.97 12.73
C LEU A 237 17.14 -11.39 13.92
N SER A 238 17.71 -10.40 14.61
CA SER A 238 18.32 -10.65 15.92
C SER A 238 17.25 -10.83 17.00
N ALA A 239 17.59 -11.56 18.07
CA ALA A 239 16.71 -11.70 19.23
C ALA A 239 16.36 -10.35 19.88
N ALA A 240 17.27 -9.37 19.79
CA ALA A 240 17.04 -8.01 20.30
C ALA A 240 15.97 -7.26 19.49
N GLN A 241 15.99 -7.37 18.16
CA GLN A 241 14.95 -6.77 17.31
C GLN A 241 13.58 -7.38 17.58
N ILE A 242 13.52 -8.70 17.73
CA ILE A 242 12.26 -9.40 18.05
C ILE A 242 11.72 -8.97 19.42
N ALA A 243 12.60 -8.85 20.42
CA ALA A 243 12.21 -8.38 21.75
C ALA A 243 11.73 -6.93 21.73
N SER A 244 12.45 -6.04 21.04
CA SER A 244 12.09 -4.63 20.90
C SER A 244 10.69 -4.44 20.29
N GLU A 245 10.41 -5.13 19.17
CA GLU A 245 9.10 -5.07 18.53
C GLU A 245 7.99 -5.60 19.45
N ARG A 246 8.27 -6.70 20.15
CA ARG A 246 7.32 -7.29 21.10
C ARG A 246 7.00 -6.34 22.24
N ASP A 247 8.02 -5.77 22.89
CA ASP A 247 7.85 -4.87 24.02
C ASP A 247 7.08 -3.61 23.59
N PHE A 248 7.45 -3.04 22.44
CA PHE A 248 6.77 -1.89 21.85
C PHE A 248 5.28 -2.12 21.62
N LEU A 249 4.91 -3.28 21.07
CA LEU A 249 3.51 -3.63 20.81
C LEU A 249 2.75 -3.95 22.09
N LEU A 250 3.38 -4.61 23.06
CA LEU A 250 2.76 -4.95 24.34
C LEU A 250 2.52 -3.72 25.21
N ASP A 251 3.39 -2.72 25.16
CA ASP A 251 3.24 -1.48 25.92
C ASP A 251 2.04 -0.65 25.45
N ARG A 252 1.66 -0.79 24.17
CA ARG A 252 0.44 -0.21 23.59
C ARG A 252 -0.84 -0.97 23.98
N LEU A 253 -0.74 -2.16 24.58
CA LEU A 253 -1.89 -2.90 25.09
C LEU A 253 -2.16 -2.55 26.56
N THR A 254 -3.38 -2.10 26.85
CA THR A 254 -3.81 -1.78 28.23
C THR A 254 -3.68 -2.98 29.17
N PRO A 255 -3.32 -2.76 30.46
CA PRO A 255 -3.34 -3.83 31.45
C PRO A 255 -4.71 -4.53 31.53
N GLY A 256 -4.71 -5.86 31.47
CA GLY A 256 -5.94 -6.67 31.45
C GLY A 256 -6.56 -6.86 30.06
N ASN A 257 -5.95 -6.35 28.99
CA ASN A 257 -6.38 -6.65 27.63
C ASN A 257 -6.31 -8.16 27.37
N PRO A 258 -7.42 -8.81 26.94
CA PRO A 258 -7.46 -10.27 26.73
C PRO A 258 -6.52 -10.76 25.63
N LEU A 259 -6.05 -9.86 24.76
CA LEU A 259 -5.07 -10.17 23.70
C LEU A 259 -3.63 -10.15 24.20
N ARG A 260 -3.34 -9.59 25.39
CA ARG A 260 -1.97 -9.44 25.88
C ARG A 260 -1.24 -10.77 26.05
N ALA A 261 -1.82 -11.71 26.82
CA ALA A 261 -1.22 -13.03 27.01
C ALA A 261 -1.05 -13.82 25.69
N PRO A 262 -2.04 -13.81 24.77
CA PRO A 262 -1.85 -14.33 23.42
C PRO A 262 -0.69 -13.69 22.63
N PHE A 263 -0.53 -12.37 22.68
CA PHE A 263 0.58 -11.66 22.02
C PHE A 263 1.92 -12.05 22.64
N GLU A 264 2.02 -12.13 23.97
CA GLU A 264 3.24 -12.55 24.67
C GLU A 264 3.67 -13.98 24.29
N ALA A 265 2.70 -14.86 24.07
CA ALA A 265 2.91 -16.26 23.71
C ALA A 265 3.11 -16.50 22.20
N ALA A 266 2.77 -15.54 21.34
CA ALA A 266 2.89 -15.72 19.90
C ALA A 266 4.37 -15.78 19.48
N PRO A 267 4.74 -16.76 18.63
CA PRO A 267 6.08 -16.79 18.04
C PRO A 267 6.27 -15.60 17.09
N ALA A 268 7.53 -15.24 16.88
CA ALA A 268 7.91 -14.34 15.80
C ALA A 268 8.40 -15.15 14.59
N SER A 269 8.26 -14.58 13.40
CA SER A 269 8.97 -15.07 12.22
C SER A 269 10.48 -15.00 12.44
N GLU A 270 11.22 -15.97 11.89
CA GLU A 270 12.69 -16.00 11.94
C GLU A 270 13.33 -14.87 11.09
N THR A 271 12.57 -14.36 10.11
CA THR A 271 13.03 -13.33 9.18
C THR A 271 12.06 -12.15 9.11
N ARG A 272 12.62 -10.97 8.84
CA ARG A 272 11.88 -9.75 8.52
C ARG A 272 11.17 -9.87 7.17
N PRO A 273 9.94 -9.35 7.00
CA PRO A 273 9.37 -9.18 5.67
C PRO A 273 10.33 -8.40 4.76
N ALA A 274 10.43 -8.76 3.49
CA ALA A 274 11.36 -8.12 2.58
C ALA A 274 10.91 -6.69 2.22
N PHE A 275 9.61 -6.50 2.06
CA PHE A 275 8.97 -5.25 1.69
C PHE A 275 7.51 -5.23 2.16
N THR A 276 6.93 -4.03 2.21
CA THR A 276 5.53 -3.77 2.62
C THR A 276 4.68 -3.17 1.51
N GLN A 277 5.31 -2.69 0.44
CA GLN A 277 4.62 -2.12 -0.71
C GLN A 277 5.46 -2.27 -1.98
N ILE A 278 4.76 -2.37 -3.13
CA ILE A 278 5.35 -2.36 -4.47
C ILE A 278 4.75 -1.18 -5.21
N LEU A 279 5.59 -0.28 -5.71
CA LEU A 279 5.21 0.79 -6.64
C LEU A 279 5.97 0.65 -7.95
N VAL A 280 5.35 1.09 -9.03
CA VAL A 280 5.97 1.10 -10.36
C VAL A 280 5.91 2.53 -10.88
N ASP A 281 7.06 3.08 -11.25
CA ASP A 281 7.11 4.42 -11.83
C ASP A 281 6.79 4.42 -13.34
N PRO A 282 6.53 5.58 -13.96
CA PRO A 282 6.22 5.65 -15.39
C PRO A 282 7.33 5.19 -16.34
N ALA A 283 8.57 5.02 -15.86
CA ALA A 283 9.68 4.45 -16.63
C ALA A 283 9.76 2.92 -16.51
N GLY A 284 8.90 2.31 -15.68
CA GLY A 284 8.86 0.88 -15.41
C GLY A 284 9.85 0.44 -14.32
N ALA A 285 10.48 1.38 -13.61
CA ALA A 285 11.30 1.02 -12.45
C ALA A 285 10.38 0.57 -11.30
N VAL A 286 10.80 -0.46 -10.58
CA VAL A 286 10.06 -1.05 -9.47
C VAL A 286 10.66 -0.58 -8.17
N TRP A 287 9.82 -0.02 -7.32
CA TRP A 287 10.15 0.53 -6.02
C TRP A 287 9.53 -0.35 -4.93
N LEU A 288 10.35 -0.82 -4.00
CA LEU A 288 9.97 -1.69 -2.91
C LEU A 288 10.21 -0.97 -1.59
N GLU A 289 9.13 -0.64 -0.88
CA GLU A 289 9.22 -0.12 0.47
C GLU A 289 9.76 -1.23 1.37
N LEU A 290 10.97 -1.05 1.90
CA LEU A 290 11.58 -2.02 2.78
C LEU A 290 10.83 -2.06 4.11
N HIS A 291 10.58 -3.27 4.62
CA HIS A 291 9.85 -3.40 5.87
C HIS A 291 10.62 -2.78 7.04
N ARG A 292 9.96 -1.87 7.74
CA ARG A 292 10.38 -1.30 9.02
C ARG A 292 9.47 -1.83 10.13
N ALA A 293 10.05 -2.27 11.24
CA ALA A 293 9.25 -2.70 12.40
C ALA A 293 8.52 -1.50 13.03
N GLN A 294 7.45 -1.72 13.78
CA GLN A 294 6.78 -0.59 14.45
C GLN A 294 7.66 0.01 15.55
N SER A 295 8.49 -0.79 16.22
CA SER A 295 9.51 -0.29 17.15
C SER A 295 10.63 0.52 16.50
N GLU A 296 10.66 0.56 15.17
CA GLU A 296 11.64 1.30 14.38
C GLU A 296 11.02 2.57 13.78
N GLU A 297 9.90 3.08 14.34
CA GLU A 297 9.14 4.22 13.81
C GLU A 297 9.97 5.51 13.59
N ASP A 298 11.08 5.67 14.31
CA ASP A 298 12.01 6.80 14.18
C ASP A 298 13.06 6.64 13.05
N GLN A 299 13.17 5.49 12.40
CA GLN A 299 14.09 5.27 11.27
C GLN A 299 13.46 5.81 9.99
N SER A 300 14.26 6.17 8.98
CA SER A 300 13.73 6.62 7.68
C SER A 300 13.03 5.50 6.92
N GLU A 301 12.11 5.88 6.03
CA GLU A 301 11.47 4.96 5.08
C GLU A 301 12.37 4.76 3.86
N ASP A 302 12.92 3.56 3.74
CA ASP A 302 13.84 3.20 2.67
C ASP A 302 13.12 2.47 1.54
N TRP A 303 13.32 2.95 0.31
CA TRP A 303 12.77 2.32 -0.88
C TRP A 303 13.87 1.71 -1.75
N LEU A 304 13.88 0.39 -1.86
CA LEU A 304 14.77 -0.31 -2.77
C LEU A 304 14.26 -0.17 -4.21
N VAL A 305 15.17 0.15 -5.13
CA VAL A 305 14.82 0.40 -6.54
C VAL A 305 15.45 -0.64 -7.45
N LEU A 306 14.60 -1.23 -8.30
CA LEU A 306 14.98 -2.03 -9.46
C LEU A 306 14.67 -1.24 -10.73
N ASP A 307 15.55 -1.24 -11.73
CA ASP A 307 15.19 -0.70 -13.05
C ASP A 307 14.15 -1.60 -13.76
N ALA A 308 13.69 -1.15 -14.93
CA ALA A 308 12.72 -1.88 -15.74
C ALA A 308 13.21 -3.27 -16.20
N ASP A 309 14.51 -3.53 -16.19
CA ASP A 309 15.11 -4.83 -16.53
C ASP A 309 15.27 -5.74 -15.31
N GLY A 310 15.09 -5.21 -14.09
CA GLY A 310 15.26 -5.93 -12.84
C GLY A 310 16.62 -5.74 -12.18
N THR A 311 17.45 -4.84 -12.69
CA THR A 311 18.76 -4.54 -12.11
C THR A 311 18.56 -3.81 -10.79
N TRP A 312 19.19 -4.30 -9.72
CA TRP A 312 19.20 -3.62 -8.44
C TRP A 312 20.03 -2.33 -8.52
N LEU A 313 19.33 -1.20 -8.52
CA LEU A 313 19.95 0.11 -8.59
C LEU A 313 20.52 0.51 -7.23
N GLY A 314 19.70 0.50 -6.19
CA GLY A 314 20.08 0.86 -4.82
C GLY A 314 18.87 1.15 -3.96
N THR A 315 19.03 2.03 -2.98
CA THR A 315 17.96 2.46 -2.07
C THR A 315 17.82 3.98 -2.12
N VAL A 316 16.60 4.48 -2.09
CA VAL A 316 16.28 5.90 -1.95
C VAL A 316 15.64 6.10 -0.59
N GLU A 317 16.23 6.97 0.21
CA GLU A 317 15.72 7.36 1.53
C GLU A 317 14.62 8.42 1.36
N MET A 318 13.47 8.22 2.01
CA MET A 318 12.41 9.23 2.07
C MET A 318 12.73 10.29 3.13
N PRO A 319 12.26 11.54 2.93
CA PRO A 319 12.28 12.55 3.97
C PRO A 319 11.58 12.06 5.24
N ASP A 320 12.06 12.52 6.39
CA ASP A 320 11.50 12.13 7.67
C ASP A 320 10.01 12.46 7.74
N ARG A 321 9.23 11.53 8.28
CA ARG A 321 7.78 11.62 8.41
C ARG A 321 7.03 11.84 7.10
N PHE A 322 7.56 11.37 5.97
CA PHE A 322 6.86 11.36 4.68
C PHE A 322 6.52 9.93 4.27
N SER A 323 5.25 9.65 3.99
CA SER A 323 4.80 8.37 3.44
C SER A 323 4.40 8.52 1.98
N MET A 324 5.10 7.80 1.12
CA MET A 324 4.89 7.83 -0.33
C MET A 324 3.70 6.95 -0.75
N SER A 325 2.87 7.47 -1.67
CA SER A 325 1.68 6.76 -2.18
C SER A 325 1.62 6.64 -3.70
N ALA A 326 2.36 7.48 -4.43
CA ALA A 326 2.49 7.42 -5.88
C ALA A 326 3.82 8.05 -6.36
N ILE A 327 4.27 7.65 -7.55
CA ILE A 327 5.51 8.11 -8.17
C ILE A 327 5.20 8.59 -9.59
N THR A 328 5.80 9.72 -9.97
CA THR A 328 5.76 10.27 -11.33
C THR A 328 7.16 10.26 -11.92
N ARG A 329 7.34 10.80 -13.12
CA ARG A 329 8.68 10.90 -13.72
C ARG A 329 9.60 11.81 -12.89
N GLU A 330 9.06 12.89 -12.31
CA GLU A 330 9.84 14.00 -11.73
C GLU A 330 9.56 14.24 -10.24
N ALA A 331 8.62 13.50 -9.65
CA ALA A 331 8.19 13.72 -8.28
C ALA A 331 7.61 12.45 -7.63
N VAL A 332 7.61 12.45 -6.30
CA VAL A 332 6.84 11.52 -5.46
C VAL A 332 5.69 12.26 -4.80
N LEU A 333 4.57 11.55 -4.62
CA LEU A 333 3.36 12.09 -3.99
C LEU A 333 3.06 11.29 -2.74
N GLY A 334 2.72 12.00 -1.67
CA GLY A 334 2.56 11.39 -0.37
C GLY A 334 2.10 12.36 0.68
N VAL A 335 2.02 11.88 1.92
CA VAL A 335 1.61 12.70 3.05
C VAL A 335 2.82 12.87 3.96
N TRP A 336 3.10 14.11 4.33
CA TRP A 336 4.05 14.44 5.38
C TRP A 336 3.31 14.76 6.68
N TRP A 337 3.92 14.48 7.84
CA TRP A 337 3.38 14.85 9.15
C TRP A 337 4.29 15.83 9.87
N ASP A 338 3.72 16.95 10.31
CA ASP A 338 4.43 17.95 11.11
C ASP A 338 4.65 17.50 12.57
N GLU A 339 5.42 18.25 13.35
CA GLU A 339 5.71 17.97 14.78
C GLU A 339 4.47 17.78 15.67
N LEU A 340 3.28 18.19 15.20
CA LEU A 340 2.00 18.07 15.90
C LEU A 340 1.11 16.96 15.32
N ASP A 341 1.67 16.10 14.46
CA ASP A 341 0.97 15.03 13.72
C ASP A 341 -0.10 15.56 12.76
N VAL A 342 0.02 16.81 12.30
CA VAL A 342 -0.86 17.38 11.27
C VAL A 342 -0.41 16.87 9.90
N GLU A 343 -1.38 16.49 9.08
CA GLU A 343 -1.15 15.92 7.75
C GLU A 343 -0.98 17.01 6.68
N HIS A 344 0.07 16.87 5.88
CA HIS A 344 0.40 17.72 4.75
C HIS A 344 0.54 16.89 3.48
N PRO A 345 -0.52 16.76 2.66
CA PRO A 345 -0.41 16.13 1.35
C PRO A 345 0.52 16.95 0.44
N GLN A 346 1.62 16.34 -0.01
CA GLN A 346 2.72 17.01 -0.66
C GLN A 346 3.17 16.33 -1.95
N VAL A 347 3.79 17.14 -2.81
CA VAL A 347 4.52 16.69 -4.02
C VAL A 347 5.98 17.07 -3.84
N LEU A 348 6.85 16.06 -3.73
CA LEU A 348 8.28 16.25 -3.51
C LEU A 348 9.04 15.92 -4.80
N ARG A 349 10.07 16.71 -5.12
CA ARG A 349 10.84 16.53 -6.36
C ARG A 349 11.72 15.27 -6.26
N LEU A 350 11.67 14.44 -7.30
CA LEU A 350 12.56 13.29 -7.47
C LEU A 350 13.65 13.66 -8.46
N THR A 351 14.90 13.66 -7.98
CA THR A 351 16.09 13.87 -8.80
C THR A 351 16.69 12.54 -9.20
N ARG A 352 17.14 12.42 -10.45
CA ARG A 352 17.77 11.22 -11.00
C ARG A 352 19.07 11.65 -11.68
N ASP A 353 20.20 11.52 -10.98
CA ASP A 353 21.52 11.94 -11.48
C ASP A 353 22.25 10.87 -12.30
#